data_AF-A0A939V959-F1
#
_entry.id   AF-A0A939V959-F1
#
_cell.length_a   1.000
_cell.length_b   1.000
_cell.length_c   1.000
_cell.angle_alpha   90.00
_cell.angle_beta   90.00
_cell.angle_gamma   90.00
#
_symmetry.space_group_name_H-M   'P 1'
#
loop_
_entity.id
_entity.type
_entity.pdbx_description
1 polymer ?
#
loop_
_entity_poly.entity_id
_entity_poly.type
_entity_poly.pdbx_seq_one_letter_code
_entity_poly.pdbx_strand_id
1 'polypeptide(L)'
;MENINTGLLLMLVGMVTVFVILLIVIYGSRLLIRIINKIAPEETVAPKQQQDDLSAVRPVLDAAVAQLTGGKGHIVNIKKL
;
A
#
# COMPACT_ATOMS: atom_id res chain seq x y z
N MET A 1 8.10 -1.69 -55.35
CA MET A 1 7.92 -2.89 -54.49
C MET A 1 8.90 -2.91 -53.30
N GLU A 2 10.14 -2.45 -53.44
CA GLU A 2 11.11 -2.39 -52.33
C GLU A 2 10.66 -1.53 -51.12
N ASN A 3 10.12 -0.33 -51.37
CA ASN A 3 9.76 0.62 -50.30
C ASN A 3 8.63 0.14 -49.39
N ILE A 4 7.73 -0.72 -49.90
CA ILE A 4 6.62 -1.27 -49.11
C ILE A 4 7.14 -2.30 -48.11
N ASN A 5 8.07 -3.17 -48.54
CA ASN A 5 8.72 -4.13 -47.65
C ASN A 5 9.52 -3.42 -46.55
N THR A 6 10.27 -2.37 -46.91
CA THR A 6 11.02 -1.57 -45.94
C THR A 6 10.09 -0.84 -44.96
N GLY A 7 8.97 -0.28 -45.43
CA GLY A 7 7.97 0.35 -44.57
C GLY A 7 7.33 -0.62 -43.58
N LEU A 8 7.02 -1.84 -44.03
CA LEU A 8 6.43 -2.88 -43.18
C LEU A 8 7.43 -3.37 -42.10
N LEU A 9 8.71 -3.49 -42.47
CA LEU A 9 9.79 -3.82 -41.54
C LEU A 9 10.00 -2.73 -40.50
N LEU A 10 9.98 -1.45 -40.91
CA LEU A 10 10.09 -0.32 -39.99
C LEU A 10 8.90 -0.24 -39.02
N MET A 11 7.68 -0.55 -39.48
CA MET A 11 6.50 -0.60 -38.62
C MET A 11 6.63 -1.71 -37.56
N LEU A 12 7.07 -2.91 -37.96
CA LEU A 12 7.30 -4.02 -37.05
C LEU A 12 8.42 -3.70 -36.05
N VAL A 13 9.53 -3.14 -36.51
CA VAL A 13 10.63 -2.69 -35.64
C VAL A 13 10.14 -1.63 -34.65
N GLY A 14 9.33 -0.67 -35.09
CA GLY A 14 8.75 0.36 -34.22
C GLY A 14 7.91 -0.24 -33.09
N MET A 15 7.00 -1.18 -33.42
CA MET A 15 6.18 -1.83 -32.41
C MET A 15 6.99 -2.72 -31.46
N VAL A 16 7.93 -3.52 -32.01
CA VAL A 16 8.75 -4.43 -31.21
C VAL A 16 9.67 -3.65 -30.27
N THR A 17 10.32 -2.58 -30.75
CA THR A 17 11.23 -1.77 -29.92
C THR A 17 10.49 -1.07 -28.79
N VAL A 18 9.31 -0.49 -29.05
CA VAL A 18 8.46 0.10 -28.00
C VAL A 18 8.05 -0.95 -26.97
N PHE A 19 7.65 -2.15 -27.41
CA PHE A 19 7.29 -3.23 -26.50
C PHE A 19 8.46 -3.67 -25.61
N VAL A 20 9.65 -3.82 -26.19
CA VAL A 20 10.88 -4.19 -25.47
C VAL A 20 11.25 -3.13 -24.43
N ILE A 21 11.21 -1.84 -24.79
CA ILE A 21 11.51 -0.75 -23.86
C ILE A 21 10.52 -0.75 -22.68
N LEU A 22 9.22 -0.91 -22.96
CA LEU A 22 8.20 -0.98 -21.91
C LEU A 22 8.45 -2.13 -20.94
N LEU A 23 8.77 -3.32 -21.45
CA LEU A 23 9.12 -4.47 -20.60
C LEU A 23 10.33 -4.16 -19.71
N ILE A 24 11.40 -3.61 -20.29
CA ILE A 24 12.61 -3.25 -19.53
C ILE A 24 12.28 -2.24 -18.43
N VAL A 25 11.49 -1.20 -18.73
CA VAL A 25 11.10 -0.19 -17.74
C VAL A 25 10.29 -0.83 -16.62
N ILE A 26 9.30 -1.67 -16.92
CA ILE A 26 8.45 -2.31 -15.90
C ILE A 26 9.29 -3.22 -14.97
N TYR A 27 10.11 -4.09 -15.55
CA TYR A 27 10.93 -5.01 -14.76
C TYR A 27 12.05 -4.27 -14.02
N GLY A 28 12.69 -3.31 -14.67
CA GLY A 28 13.74 -2.47 -14.10
C GLY A 28 13.22 -1.64 -12.93
N SER A 29 12.07 -0.98 -13.08
CA SER A 29 11.41 -0.24 -11.99
C SER A 29 11.06 -1.16 -10.83
N ARG A 30 10.51 -2.35 -11.08
CA ARG A 30 10.20 -3.32 -10.00
C ARG A 30 11.46 -3.81 -9.28
N LEU A 31 12.54 -4.07 -10.01
CA LEU A 31 13.81 -4.48 -9.41
C LEU A 31 14.43 -3.35 -8.59
N LEU A 32 14.41 -2.13 -9.11
CA LEU A 32 14.94 -0.95 -8.44
C LEU A 32 14.16 -0.68 -7.13
N ILE A 33 12.82 -0.76 -7.17
CA ILE A 33 11.96 -0.66 -5.98
C ILE A 33 12.32 -1.73 -4.94
N ARG A 34 12.57 -2.96 -5.36
CA ARG A 34 12.95 -4.04 -4.44
C ARG A 34 14.32 -3.80 -3.80
N ILE A 35 15.28 -3.29 -4.56
CA ILE A 35 16.63 -3.01 -4.07
C ILE A 35 16.59 -1.86 -3.07
N ILE A 36 15.94 -0.74 -3.41
CA ILE A 36 15.83 0.40 -2.49
C ILE A 36 15.06 0.02 -1.22
N ASN A 37 13.97 -0.74 -1.32
CA ASN A 37 13.17 -1.18 -0.16
C ASN A 37 13.91 -2.22 0.70
N LYS A 38 14.97 -2.86 0.17
CA LYS A 38 15.86 -3.71 0.98
C LYS A 38 16.96 -2.89 1.68
N ILE A 39 17.43 -1.81 1.06
CA ILE A 39 18.52 -0.97 1.57
C ILE A 39 18.03 0.01 2.64
N ALA A 40 16.89 0.65 2.38
CA ALA A 40 16.09 1.34 3.38
C ALA A 40 14.80 0.53 3.48
N PRO A 41 14.73 -0.46 4.41
CA PRO A 41 13.45 -1.03 4.77
C PRO A 41 12.54 0.17 5.02
N GLU A 42 11.46 0.29 4.26
CA GLU A 42 10.31 0.97 4.82
C GLU A 42 10.15 0.32 6.20
N GLU A 43 10.38 1.10 7.27
CA GLU A 43 9.79 0.77 8.55
C GLU A 43 8.42 0.29 8.17
N THR A 44 8.13 -0.97 8.45
CA THR A 44 6.79 -1.46 8.35
C THR A 44 5.97 -0.51 9.22
N VAL A 45 5.44 0.55 8.61
CA VAL A 45 4.06 0.92 8.76
C VAL A 45 3.33 -0.35 8.35
N ALA A 46 3.35 -1.31 9.28
CA ALA A 46 2.46 -2.43 9.34
C ALA A 46 1.14 -1.84 8.87
N PRO A 47 0.59 -2.30 7.73
CA PRO A 47 -0.46 -1.60 7.01
C PRO A 47 -1.48 -1.22 8.03
N LYS A 48 -1.49 0.09 8.41
CA LYS A 48 -1.90 0.57 9.74
C LYS A 48 -3.04 -0.31 10.14
N GLN A 49 -2.75 -1.34 10.96
CA GLN A 49 -3.83 -2.20 11.38
C GLN A 49 -4.67 -1.16 12.08
N GLN A 50 -5.87 -0.91 11.56
CA GLN A 50 -6.95 -0.45 12.39
C GLN A 50 -7.24 -1.62 13.34
N GLN A 51 -6.24 -2.00 14.15
CA GLN A 51 -6.44 -2.29 15.53
C GLN A 51 -7.08 -1.01 16.03
N ASP A 52 -8.41 -1.10 16.02
CA ASP A 52 -9.25 -0.28 16.86
C ASP A 52 -8.57 -0.32 18.22
N ASP A 53 -7.82 0.74 18.54
CA ASP A 53 -7.02 0.86 19.76
C ASP A 53 -7.96 1.15 20.94
N LEU A 54 -9.06 0.41 20.95
CA LEU A 54 -10.07 0.36 21.95
C LEU A 54 -9.45 -0.07 23.28
N SER A 55 -8.34 -0.82 23.22
CA SER A 55 -7.55 -1.18 24.39
C SER A 55 -6.89 0.03 25.05
N ALA A 56 -6.38 1.01 24.29
CA ALA A 56 -5.85 2.25 24.85
C ALA A 56 -6.94 3.21 25.36
N VAL A 57 -8.15 3.19 24.77
CA VAL A 57 -9.24 4.11 25.11
C VAL A 57 -10.12 3.61 26.27
N ARG A 58 -10.20 2.29 26.49
CA ARG A 58 -10.93 1.67 27.61
C ARG A 58 -10.65 2.27 29.00
N PRO A 59 -9.39 2.42 29.45
CA PRO A 59 -9.12 2.94 30.80
C PRO A 59 -9.60 4.39 30.99
N VAL A 60 -9.57 5.19 29.92
CA VAL A 60 -10.08 6.58 29.95
C VAL A 60 -11.61 6.58 30.05
N LEU A 61 -12.28 5.71 29.30
CA LEU A 61 -13.73 5.56 29.35
C LEU A 61 -14.20 5.03 30.72
N ASP A 62 -13.52 4.04 31.29
CA ASP A 62 -13.84 3.49 32.62
C ASP A 62 -13.71 4.57 33.71
N ALA A 63 -12.66 5.39 33.67
CA ALA A 63 -12.49 6.51 34.60
C ALA A 63 -13.62 7.54 34.47
N ALA A 64 -14.02 7.89 33.25
CA ALA A 64 -15.13 8.81 33.00
C ALA A 64 -16.48 8.24 33.48
N VAL A 65 -16.74 6.95 33.22
CA VAL A 65 -17.97 6.27 33.67
C VAL A 65 -17.99 6.13 35.19
N ALA A 66 -16.87 5.84 35.83
CA ALA A 66 -16.77 5.81 37.29
C ALA A 66 -17.04 7.20 37.90
N GLN A 67 -16.51 8.27 37.30
CA GLN A 67 -16.75 9.64 37.76
C GLN A 67 -18.22 10.06 37.60
N LEU A 68 -18.86 9.70 36.48
CA LEU A 68 -20.25 10.05 36.19
C LEU A 68 -21.26 9.21 37.00
N THR A 69 -20.94 7.94 37.27
CA THR A 69 -21.84 7.01 37.99
C THR A 69 -21.55 6.90 39.48
N GLY A 70 -20.57 7.65 39.99
CA GLY A 70 -20.10 7.56 41.38
C GLY A 70 -19.58 6.17 41.73
N GLY A 71 -18.88 5.53 40.79
CA GLY A 71 -18.22 4.22 40.97
C GLY A 71 -19.10 2.98 40.80
N LYS A 72 -20.35 3.13 40.34
CA LYS A 72 -21.29 1.99 40.21
C LYS A 72 -21.35 1.36 38.80
N GLY A 73 -21.06 2.12 37.74
CA GLY A 73 -21.15 1.67 36.35
C GLY A 73 -19.84 1.06 35.83
N HIS A 74 -19.95 0.03 34.97
CA HIS A 74 -18.81 -0.63 34.29
C HIS A 74 -19.12 -0.86 32.81
N ILE A 75 -18.09 -0.82 31.95
CA ILE A 75 -18.24 -0.97 30.51
C ILE A 75 -18.24 -2.46 30.12
N VAL A 76 -19.35 -2.95 29.56
CA VAL A 76 -19.53 -4.37 29.17
C VAL A 76 -19.16 -4.63 27.70
N ASN A 77 -19.45 -3.68 26.80
CA ASN A 77 -19.13 -3.81 25.38
C ASN A 77 -18.92 -2.43 24.76
N ILE A 78 -17.93 -2.29 23.87
CA ILE A 78 -17.68 -1.05 23.14
C ILE A 78 -17.76 -1.37 21.66
N LYS A 79 -18.76 -0.78 21.00
CA LYS A 79 -18.99 -0.91 19.57
C LYS A 79 -18.87 0.46 18.93
N LYS A 80 -17.98 0.57 17.94
CA LYS A 80 -17.86 1.75 17.09
C LYS A 80 -19.05 1.79 16.13
N LEU A 81 -19.75 2.93 16.07
CA LEU A 81 -20.84 3.18 15.13
C LEU A 81 -20.29 3.66 13.78
#